data_AF-A0A7L5YPC9-F1
#
_entry.id   AF-A0A7L5YPC9-F1
#
_cell.length_a   1.000
_cell.length_b   1.000
_cell.length_c   1.000
_cell.angle_alpha   90.00
_cell.angle_beta   90.00
_cell.angle_gamma   90.00
#
_symmetry.space_group_name_H-M   'P 1'
#
loop_
_entity.id
_entity.type
_entity.pdbx_description
1 polymer ?
#
loop_
_entity_poly.entity_id
_entity_poly.type
_entity_poly.pdbx_seq_one_letter_code
_entity_poly.pdbx_strand_id
1 'polypeptide(L)' 'MLLVDDHAVVRQGLRSYLESFGDIVIVGSAASGEEALRLLETCLPDVAVVVSHLPV' A
#
# COMPACT_ATOMS: atom_id res chain seq x y z
N MET A 1 2.83 -6.91 -2.52
CA MET A 1 1.61 -6.09 -2.35
C MET A 1 1.94 -4.62 -2.07
N LEU A 2 1.12 -3.68 -2.57
CA LEU A 2 1.20 -2.24 -2.34
C LEU A 2 0.00 -1.76 -1.49
N LEU A 3 0.25 -0.91 -0.48
CA LEU A 3 -0.81 -0.30 0.35
C LEU A 3 -0.99 1.18 0.00
N VAL A 4 -2.23 1.62 -0.26
CA VAL A 4 -2.53 3.02 -0.61
C VAL A 4 -3.69 3.54 0.24
N ASP A 5 -3.39 4.45 1.15
CA ASP A 5 -4.32 5.06 2.10
C ASP A 5 -3.67 6.38 2.56
N ASP A 6 -4.41 7.48 2.71
CA ASP A 6 -3.88 8.77 3.19
C ASP A 6 -3.65 8.80 4.72
N HIS A 7 -4.23 7.85 5.46
CA HIS A 7 -4.08 7.70 6.91
C HIS A 7 -2.90 6.79 7.27
N ALA A 8 -1.81 7.39 7.76
CA ALA A 8 -0.60 6.65 8.16
C ALA A 8 -0.85 5.56 9.22
N VAL A 9 -1.76 5.80 10.18
CA VAL A 9 -2.12 4.84 11.23
C VAL A 9 -2.76 3.58 10.64
N VAL A 10 -3.66 3.75 9.65
CA VAL A 10 -4.34 2.64 8.99
C VAL A 10 -3.34 1.84 8.16
N ARG A 11 -2.47 2.50 7.37
CA ARG A 11 -1.41 1.81 6.63
C ARG A 11 -0.50 0.98 7.53
N GLN A 12 -0.08 1.54 8.67
CA GLN A 12 0.80 0.83 9.60
C GLN A 12 0.09 -0.37 10.23
N GLY A 13 -1.18 -0.22 10.62
CA GLY A 13 -1.99 -1.33 11.15
C GLY A 13 -2.18 -2.45 10.13
N LEU A 14 -2.56 -2.10 8.89
CA LEU A 14 -2.70 -3.05 7.78
C LEU A 14 -1.38 -3.74 7.47
N ARG A 15 -0.27 -2.99 7.42
CA ARG A 15 1.07 -3.56 7.21
C ARG A 15 1.40 -4.61 8.26
N SER A 16 1.32 -4.27 9.55
CA SER A 16 1.66 -5.19 10.63
C SER A 16 0.74 -6.41 10.67
N TYR A 17 -0.54 -6.23 10.35
CA TYR A 17 -1.48 -7.34 10.25
C TYR A 17 -1.15 -8.26 9.06
N LEU A 18 -0.89 -7.69 7.89
CA LEU A 18 -0.64 -8.44 6.66
C LEU A 18 0.72 -9.14 6.68
N GLU A 19 1.78 -8.48 7.19
CA GLU A 19 3.10 -9.09 7.38
C GLU A 19 3.09 -10.21 8.44
N SER A 20 2.02 -10.32 9.26
CA SER A 20 1.85 -11.45 10.18
C SER A 20 1.46 -12.76 9.47
N PHE A 21 0.92 -12.67 8.25
CA PHE A 21 0.78 -13.80 7.35
C PHE A 21 2.11 -13.97 6.62
N GLY A 22 2.87 -15.02 6.97
CA GLY A 22 4.28 -15.18 6.57
C GLY A 22 4.56 -15.31 5.07
N ASP A 23 3.53 -15.29 4.24
CA ASP A 23 3.57 -15.33 2.78
C ASP A 23 3.28 -13.98 2.12
N ILE A 24 2.93 -12.95 2.90
CA ILE A 24 2.61 -11.62 2.37
C ILE A 24 3.82 -10.69 2.51
N VAL A 25 4.25 -10.15 1.37
CA VAL A 25 5.32 -9.14 1.30
C VAL A 25 4.74 -7.79 0.90
N ILE A 26 4.94 -6.78 1.75
CA ILE A 26 4.61 -5.39 1.45
C ILE A 26 5.81 -4.76 0.72
N VAL A 27 5.68 -4.56 -0.59
CA VAL A 27 6.75 -4.02 -1.44
C VAL A 27 6.75 -2.49 -1.50
N GLY A 28 5.70 -1.85 -0.98
CA GLY A 28 5.59 -0.40 -0.93
C GLY A 28 4.33 0.07 -0.19
N SER A 29 4.31 1.37 0.12
CA SER A 29 3.13 2.06 0.65
C SER A 29 3.09 3.49 0.13
N ALA A 30 1.91 4.00 -0.19
CA ALA A 30 1.69 5.34 -0.68
C ALA A 30 0.57 6.05 0.10
N ALA A 31 0.67 7.38 0.20
CA ALA A 31 -0.34 8.24 0.81
C ALA A 31 -1.29 8.90 -0.20
N SER A 32 -0.99 8.80 -1.51
CA SER A 32 -1.83 9.32 -2.59
C SER A 32 -1.81 8.42 -3.82
N GLY A 33 -2.75 8.65 -4.74
CA GLY A 33 -2.78 7.94 -6.02
C GLY A 33 -1.51 8.19 -6.85
N GLU A 34 -1.01 9.42 -6.88
CA GLU A 34 0.20 9.78 -7.63
C GLU A 34 1.46 9.11 -7.11
N GLU A 35 1.61 9.00 -5.78
CA GLU A 35 2.71 8.24 -5.18
C GLU A 35 2.57 6.74 -5.48
N ALA A 36 1.35 6.20 -5.44
CA ALA A 36 1.10 4.82 -5.80
C ALA A 36 1.47 4.53 -7.26
N LEU A 37 1.14 5.42 -8.20
CA LEU A 37 1.51 5.30 -9.61
C LEU A 37 3.03 5.26 -9.80
N ARG A 38 3.78 6.15 -9.13
CA ARG A 38 5.25 6.12 -9.15
C ARG A 38 5.82 4.81 -8.61
N LEU A 39 5.25 4.29 -7.52
CA LEU A 39 5.69 3.01 -6.95
C LEU A 39 5.34 1.82 -7.83
N LEU A 40 4.24 1.86 -8.59
CA LEU A 40 3.87 0.79 -9.52
C LEU A 40 4.90 0.59 -10.62
N GLU A 41 5.60 1.64 -11.06
CA GLU A 41 6.65 1.56 -12.08
C GLU A 41 7.89 0.79 -11.60
N THR A 42 8.19 0.79 -10.30
CA THR A 42 9.43 0.21 -9.75
C THR A 42 9.19 -1.03 -8.89
N CYS A 43 8.10 -1.07 -8.12
CA CYS A 43 7.85 -2.10 -7.12
C CYS A 43 7.09 -3.30 -7.66
N LEU A 44 6.44 -3.18 -8.83
CA LEU A 44 5.71 -4.24 -9.54
C LEU A 44 4.92 -5.19 -8.60
N PRO A 45 4.00 -4.67 -7.76
CA PRO A 45 3.24 -5.48 -6.82
C PRO A 45 2.24 -6.39 -7.54
N ASP A 46 2.04 -7.61 -7.05
CA ASP A 46 0.99 -8.51 -7.57
C ASP A 46 -0.43 -8.02 -7.26
N VAL A 47 -0.58 -7.35 -6.12
CA VAL A 47 -1.86 -6.85 -5.58
C VAL A 47 -1.63 -5.46 -4.97
N ALA A 48 -2.61 -4.57 -5.14
CA ALA A 48 -2.67 -3.29 -4.45
C ALA A 48 -3.96 -3.18 -3.63
N VAL A 49 -3.86 -2.72 -2.39
CA VAL A 49 -5.00 -2.39 -1.53
C VAL A 49 -5.13 -0.87 -1.53
N VAL A 50 -6.29 -0.37 -1.94
CA VAL A 50 -6.53 1.06 -2.19
C VAL A 50 -7.78 1.51 -1.45
N VAL A 51 -7.68 2.56 -0.64
CA VAL A 51 -8.83 3.13 0.09
C VAL A 51 -9.60 4.12 -0.79
N SER A 52 -10.93 4.07 -0.73
CA SER A 52 -11.85 4.62 -1.74
C SER A 52 -12.02 6.15 -1.80
N HIS A 53 -11.16 6.92 -1.14
CA HIS A 53 -11.26 8.38 -1.05
C HIS A 53 -9.89 9.07 -1.10
N LEU A 54 -8.94 8.46 -1.81
CA LEU A 54 -7.62 9.05 -1.95
C LEU A 54 -7.69 10.37 -2.73
N PRO A 55 -7.04 11.43 -2.22
CA PRO A 55 -6.83 12.63 -3.00
C PRO A 55 -5.98 12.29 -4.23
N VAL A 56 -6.36 12.90 -5.36
CA VAL A 56 -5.55 12.92 -6.58
C VAL A 56 -4.40 13.89 -6.37
#